data_AF-A0A2H5Y659-F1
#
_entry.id   AF-A0A2H5Y659-F1
#
_cell.length_a   1.000
_cell.length_b   1.000
_cell.length_c   1.000
_cell.angle_alpha   90.00
_cell.angle_beta   90.00
_cell.angle_gamma   90.00
#
_symmetry.space_group_name_H-M   'P 1'
#
loop_
_entity.id
_entity.type
_entity.pdbx_description
1 polymer ?
#
loop_
_entity_poly.entity_id
_entity_poly.type
_entity_poly.pdbx_seq_one_letter_code
_entity_poly.pdbx_strand_id
1 'polypeptide(L)'
;MGILWAVLSAIGFALFQVVNRRAGLGIDVLQATFLLILISALTLTGIAWAVEGSDSLQQLSAPAFLAFALSGVFHYALGWTMLGLSQRAVGAARAGALVGISPLFATAIAWIALGEYISFIALLGIVFIVLGVYLVSTDSY
;
A
#
# COMPACT_ATOMS: atom_id res chain seq x y z
N MET A 1 -15.53 -14.40 2.81
CA MET A 1 -15.20 -13.34 3.79
C MET A 1 -13.97 -12.50 3.37
N GLY A 2 -12.83 -13.08 3.00
CA GLY A 2 -11.62 -12.31 2.62
C GLY A 2 -11.78 -11.32 1.45
N ILE A 3 -12.55 -11.69 0.41
CA ILE A 3 -12.81 -10.82 -0.76
C ILE A 3 -13.49 -9.51 -0.35
N LEU A 4 -14.44 -9.56 0.59
CA LEU A 4 -15.13 -8.36 1.07
C LEU A 4 -14.16 -7.38 1.73
N TRP A 5 -13.26 -7.89 2.58
CA TRP A 5 -12.24 -7.07 3.23
C TRP A 5 -11.26 -6.46 2.21
N ALA A 6 -10.90 -7.21 1.17
CA ALA A 6 -10.07 -6.69 0.09
C ALA A 6 -10.76 -5.56 -0.68
N VAL A 7 -12.05 -5.69 -0.97
CA VAL A 7 -12.84 -4.63 -1.65
C VAL A 7 -12.97 -3.39 -0.76
N LEU A 8 -13.28 -3.55 0.53
CA LEU A 8 -13.35 -2.44 1.47
C LEU A 8 -12.00 -1.73 1.61
N SER A 9 -10.91 -2.50 1.67
CA SER A 9 -9.55 -1.97 1.67
C SER A 9 -9.25 -1.17 0.40
N ALA A 10 -9.63 -1.67 -0.78
CA ALA A 10 -9.43 -0.97 -2.05
C ALA A 10 -10.18 0.36 -2.09
N ILE A 11 -11.41 0.43 -1.56
CA ILE A 11 -12.17 1.70 -1.45
C ILE A 11 -11.45 2.66 -0.50
N GLY A 12 -11.03 2.18 0.68
CA GLY A 12 -10.28 2.99 1.64
C GLY A 12 -8.97 3.52 1.05
N PHE A 13 -8.26 2.69 0.31
CA PHE A 13 -7.02 3.07 -0.38
C PHE A 13 -7.27 4.09 -1.50
N ALA A 14 -8.35 3.94 -2.28
CA ALA A 14 -8.73 4.92 -3.30
C ALA A 14 -9.09 6.29 -2.69
N LEU A 15 -9.84 6.31 -1.58
CA LEU A 15 -10.12 7.54 -0.85
C LEU A 15 -8.84 8.19 -0.31
N PHE A 16 -7.96 7.38 0.29
CA PHE A 16 -6.65 7.83 0.74
C PHE A 16 -5.86 8.50 -0.39
N GLN A 17 -5.83 7.93 -1.59
CA GLN A 17 -5.06 8.48 -2.71
C GLN A 17 -5.46 9.93 -3.04
N VAL A 18 -6.76 10.21 -3.03
CA VAL A 18 -7.29 11.55 -3.28
C VAL A 18 -7.00 12.50 -2.12
N VAL A 19 -7.24 12.06 -0.89
CA VAL A 19 -7.03 12.87 0.32
C VAL A 19 -5.54 13.19 0.49
N ASN A 20 -4.65 12.20 0.36
CA ASN A 20 -3.21 12.36 0.51
C ASN A 20 -2.64 13.32 -0.54
N ARG A 21 -3.08 13.21 -1.80
CA ARG A 21 -2.69 14.15 -2.85
C ARG A 21 -3.08 15.59 -2.51
N ARG A 22 -4.28 15.80 -1.97
CA ARG A 22 -4.77 17.12 -1.57
C ARG A 22 -4.06 17.66 -0.33
N ALA A 23 -3.93 16.85 0.71
CA ALA A 23 -3.27 17.21 1.97
C ALA A 23 -1.77 17.49 1.77
N GLY A 24 -1.13 16.82 0.81
CA GLY A 24 0.28 17.02 0.45
C GLY A 24 0.56 18.26 -0.41
N LEU A 25 -0.45 19.08 -0.74
CA LEU A 25 -0.24 20.34 -1.47
C LEU A 25 0.39 21.38 -0.54
N GLY A 26 1.54 21.93 -0.95
CA GLY A 26 2.22 23.00 -0.20
C GLY A 26 3.15 22.54 0.92
N ILE A 27 3.34 21.23 1.10
CA ILE A 27 4.36 20.65 2.02
C ILE A 27 5.33 19.76 1.25
N ASP A 28 6.46 19.37 1.82
CA ASP A 28 7.38 18.41 1.17
C ASP A 28 6.84 16.96 1.23
N VAL A 29 7.22 16.07 0.29
CA VAL A 29 6.72 14.67 0.28
C VAL A 29 7.19 13.93 1.52
N LEU A 30 8.44 14.14 1.94
CA LEU A 30 8.99 13.46 3.10
C LEU A 30 8.31 13.94 4.38
N GLN A 31 8.02 15.24 4.47
CA GLN A 31 7.22 15.80 5.57
C GLN A 31 5.81 15.21 5.62
N ALA A 32 5.11 15.16 4.47
CA ALA A 32 3.78 14.57 4.38
C ALA A 32 3.79 13.09 4.78
N THR A 33 4.78 12.34 4.30
CA THR A 33 4.93 10.91 4.59
C THR A 33 5.28 10.66 6.05
N PHE A 34 6.16 11.48 6.64
CA PHE A 34 6.48 11.42 8.06
C PHE A 34 5.24 11.64 8.93
N LEU A 35 4.46 12.69 8.66
CA LEU A 35 3.23 12.98 9.40
C LEU A 35 2.19 11.86 9.23
N LEU A 36 2.02 11.36 8.00
CA LEU A 36 1.12 10.24 7.71
C LEU A 36 1.48 8.99 8.55
N ILE A 37 2.75 8.60 8.55
CA ILE A 37 3.22 7.41 9.29
C ILE A 37 3.12 7.63 10.79
N LEU A 38 3.52 8.81 11.29
CA LEU A 38 3.46 9.13 12.72
C LEU A 38 2.02 9.09 13.24
N ILE A 39 1.09 9.75 12.55
CA ILE A 39 -0.33 9.76 12.94
C ILE A 39 -0.90 8.34 12.87
N SER A 40 -0.62 7.60 11.79
CA SER A 40 -1.09 6.22 11.63
C SER A 40 -0.58 5.30 12.75
N ALA A 41 0.69 5.42 13.12
CA ALA A 41 1.29 4.63 14.18
C ALA A 41 0.65 4.93 15.55
N LEU A 42 0.41 6.21 15.87
CA LEU A 42 -0.26 6.60 17.10
C LEU A 42 -1.71 6.10 17.15
N THR A 43 -2.45 6.24 16.04
CA THR A 43 -3.83 5.75 15.94
C THR A 43 -3.89 4.23 16.10
N LEU A 44 -3.04 3.48 15.40
CA LEU A 44 -3.01 2.02 15.50
C LEU A 44 -2.57 1.54 16.89
N THR A 45 -1.63 2.23 17.54
CA THR A 45 -1.25 1.92 18.92
C THR A 45 -2.44 2.11 19.87
N GLY A 46 -3.20 3.20 19.72
CA GLY A 46 -4.40 3.45 20.51
C GLY A 46 -5.50 2.40 20.29
N ILE A 47 -5.73 1.99 19.04
CA ILE A 47 -6.68 0.92 18.71
C ILE A 47 -6.23 -0.42 19.27
N ALA A 48 -4.97 -0.80 19.08
CA ALA A 48 -4.41 -2.04 19.59
C ALA A 48 -4.54 -2.11 21.11
N TRP A 49 -4.22 -1.01 21.80
CA TRP A 49 -4.38 -0.95 23.25
C TRP A 49 -5.84 -1.07 23.68
N ALA A 50 -6.77 -0.42 22.98
CA ALA A 50 -8.20 -0.46 23.30
C ALA A 50 -8.84 -1.85 23.05
N VAL A 51 -8.36 -2.58 22.05
CA VAL A 51 -8.93 -3.88 21.64
C VAL A 51 -8.25 -5.05 22.36
N GLU A 52 -6.92 -5.00 22.50
CA GLU A 52 -6.10 -6.13 22.96
C GLU A 52 -5.49 -5.92 24.36
N GLY A 53 -5.64 -4.74 24.95
CA GLY A 53 -5.05 -4.40 26.25
C GLY A 53 -3.56 -4.04 26.17
N SER A 54 -2.97 -3.64 27.31
CA SER A 54 -1.57 -3.14 27.40
C SER A 54 -0.51 -4.21 27.20
N ASP A 55 -0.90 -5.48 27.33
CA ASP A 55 0.03 -6.60 27.46
C ASP A 55 0.32 -7.25 26.10
N SER A 56 -0.51 -6.96 25.09
CA SER A 56 -0.41 -7.47 23.72
C SER A 56 0.93 -7.13 23.06
N LEU A 57 1.38 -5.87 23.18
CA LEU A 57 2.64 -5.40 22.59
C LEU A 57 3.88 -5.89 23.35
N GLN A 58 3.74 -6.24 24.63
CA GLN A 58 4.86 -6.69 25.47
C GLN A 58 5.25 -8.14 25.22
N GLN A 59 4.37 -8.92 24.59
CA GLN A 59 4.59 -10.34 24.27
C GLN A 59 5.31 -10.56 22.93
N LEU A 60 5.62 -9.49 22.20
CA LEU A 60 6.31 -9.58 20.91
C LEU A 60 7.77 -9.99 21.09
N SER A 61 8.17 -11.08 20.43
CA SER A 61 9.58 -11.49 20.39
C SER A 61 10.43 -10.45 19.64
N ALA A 62 11.68 -10.24 20.08
CA ALA A 62 12.61 -9.32 19.42
C ALA A 62 12.82 -9.59 17.92
N PRO A 63 12.91 -10.86 17.45
CA PRO A 63 13.00 -11.15 16.02
C PRO A 63 11.75 -10.74 15.23
N ALA A 64 10.56 -10.97 15.80
CA ALA A 64 9.31 -10.54 15.18
C ALA A 64 9.25 -9.00 15.07
N PHE A 65 9.60 -8.31 16.15
CA PHE A 65 9.70 -6.85 16.16
C PHE A 65 10.63 -6.33 15.06
N LEU A 66 11.83 -6.91 14.93
CA LEU A 66 12.80 -6.50 13.92
C LEU A 66 12.31 -6.76 12.49
N ALA A 67 11.69 -7.93 12.24
CA ALA A 67 11.13 -8.25 10.93
C ALA A 67 10.02 -7.27 10.52
N PHE A 68 9.11 -6.94 11.44
CA PHE A 68 8.06 -5.95 11.20
C PHE A 68 8.60 -4.52 11.07
N ALA A 69 9.64 -4.15 11.83
CA ALA A 69 10.29 -2.85 11.69
C ALA A 69 10.93 -2.68 10.29
N LEU A 70 11.64 -3.71 9.81
CA LEU A 70 12.23 -3.70 8.46
C LEU A 70 11.16 -3.64 7.37
N SER A 71 10.10 -4.47 7.48
CA SER A 71 8.94 -4.40 6.58
C SER A 71 8.30 -3.01 6.62
N GLY A 72 8.26 -2.39 7.81
CA GLY A 72 7.83 -1.02 8.05
C GLY A 72 8.59 -0.01 7.21
N VAL A 73 9.93 -0.07 7.23
CA VAL A 73 10.78 0.84 6.45
C VAL A 73 10.56 0.68 4.95
N PHE A 74 10.55 -0.55 4.43
CA PHE A 74 10.36 -0.78 3.00
C PHE A 74 8.98 -0.36 2.51
N HIS A 75 7.92 -0.78 3.20
CA HIS A 75 6.57 -0.49 2.75
C HIS A 75 6.18 0.96 3.07
N TYR A 76 6.32 1.37 4.33
CA TYR A 76 5.77 2.64 4.78
C TYR A 76 6.71 3.80 4.45
N ALA A 77 7.99 3.75 4.80
CA ALA A 77 8.87 4.89 4.55
C ALA A 77 9.17 5.05 3.06
N LEU A 78 9.65 3.98 2.41
CA LEU A 78 10.01 4.04 0.98
C LEU A 78 8.76 4.03 0.09
N GLY A 79 7.86 3.07 0.27
CA GLY A 79 6.66 2.92 -0.57
C GLY A 79 5.76 4.16 -0.56
N TRP A 80 5.42 4.72 0.61
CA TRP A 80 4.58 5.92 0.66
C TRP A 80 5.28 7.16 0.12
N THR A 81 6.60 7.31 0.33
CA THR A 81 7.36 8.42 -0.25
C THR A 81 7.33 8.35 -1.78
N MET A 82 7.61 7.17 -2.36
CA MET A 82 7.56 6.98 -3.81
C MET A 82 6.15 7.18 -4.38
N LEU A 83 5.12 6.74 -3.67
CA LEU A 83 3.74 7.00 -4.06
C LEU A 83 3.42 8.50 -4.02
N GLY A 84 3.83 9.21 -2.98
CA GLY A 84 3.65 10.67 -2.89
C GLY A 84 4.36 11.41 -4.02
N LEU A 85 5.57 10.99 -4.38
CA LEU A 85 6.30 11.52 -5.55
C LEU A 85 5.55 11.23 -6.86
N SER A 86 5.06 10.02 -7.04
CA SER A 86 4.25 9.63 -8.21
C SER A 86 2.97 10.46 -8.31
N GLN A 87 2.22 10.59 -7.20
CA GLN A 87 1.03 11.43 -7.13
C GLN A 87 1.32 12.89 -7.47
N ARG A 88 2.51 13.40 -7.12
CA ARG A 88 2.96 14.74 -7.53
C ARG A 88 3.20 14.87 -9.01
N ALA A 89 3.89 13.90 -9.61
CA ALA A 89 4.27 13.92 -11.01
C ALA A 89 3.09 13.68 -11.97
N VAL A 90 2.22 12.71 -11.67
CA VAL A 90 1.18 12.25 -12.62
C VAL A 90 -0.26 12.39 -12.09
N GLY A 91 -0.45 12.85 -10.86
CA GLY A 91 -1.76 12.97 -10.22
C GLY A 91 -2.23 11.67 -9.56
N ALA A 92 -3.25 11.77 -8.70
CA ALA A 92 -3.72 10.65 -7.87
C ALA A 92 -4.34 9.51 -8.70
N ALA A 93 -5.11 9.83 -9.74
CA ALA A 93 -5.79 8.84 -10.57
C ALA A 93 -4.79 7.96 -11.34
N ARG A 94 -3.84 8.58 -12.06
CA ARG A 94 -2.79 7.85 -12.80
C ARG A 94 -1.85 7.10 -11.85
N ALA A 95 -1.42 7.72 -10.75
CA ALA A 95 -0.61 7.03 -9.75
C ALA A 95 -1.33 5.80 -9.16
N GLY A 96 -2.64 5.89 -8.93
CA GLY A 96 -3.45 4.76 -8.47
C GLY A 96 -3.65 3.65 -9.48
N ALA A 97 -3.85 4.00 -10.75
CA ALA A 97 -3.85 3.01 -11.82
C ALA A 97 -2.50 2.25 -11.84
N LEU A 98 -1.38 2.97 -11.77
CA LEU A 98 -0.05 2.35 -11.73
C LEU A 98 0.14 1.44 -10.51
N VAL A 99 -0.37 1.80 -9.32
CA VAL A 99 -0.37 0.87 -8.17
C VAL A 99 -1.21 -0.38 -8.44
N GLY A 100 -2.21 -0.29 -9.30
CA GLY A 100 -3.05 -1.40 -9.77
C GLY A 100 -2.28 -2.53 -10.45
N ILE A 101 -1.04 -2.32 -10.90
CA ILE A 101 -0.19 -3.42 -11.41
C ILE A 101 0.47 -4.24 -10.30
N SER A 102 0.30 -3.87 -9.02
CA SER A 102 0.86 -4.63 -7.90
C SER A 102 0.58 -6.14 -7.92
N PRO A 103 -0.56 -6.66 -8.41
CA PRO A 103 -0.76 -8.11 -8.53
C PRO A 103 0.23 -8.79 -9.48
N LEU A 104 0.72 -8.12 -10.52
CA LEU A 104 1.79 -8.64 -11.40
C LEU A 104 3.05 -8.91 -10.59
N PHE A 105 3.53 -7.90 -9.85
CA PHE A 105 4.74 -8.03 -9.03
C PHE A 105 4.55 -8.98 -7.86
N ALA A 106 3.40 -8.93 -7.18
CA ALA A 106 3.09 -9.83 -6.08
C ALA A 106 3.12 -11.30 -6.55
N THR A 107 2.50 -11.60 -7.69
CA THR A 107 2.50 -12.96 -8.26
C THR A 107 3.91 -13.42 -8.65
N ALA A 108 4.69 -12.55 -9.30
CA ALA A 108 6.06 -12.88 -9.68
C ALA A 108 6.96 -13.13 -8.46
N ILE A 109 6.86 -12.28 -7.43
CA ILE A 109 7.63 -12.42 -6.19
C ILE A 109 7.18 -13.67 -5.43
N ALA A 110 5.88 -13.94 -5.32
CA ALA A 110 5.38 -15.13 -4.65
C ALA A 110 5.83 -16.43 -5.34
N TRP A 111 5.86 -16.45 -6.68
CA TRP A 111 6.41 -17.58 -7.42
C TRP A 111 7.91 -17.80 -7.15
N ILE A 112 8.71 -16.74 -7.17
CA ILE A 112 10.16 -16.83 -6.97
C ILE A 112 10.52 -17.14 -5.50
N ALA A 113 9.90 -16.44 -4.56
CA ALA A 113 10.29 -16.49 -3.15
C ALA A 113 9.58 -17.60 -2.37
N LEU A 114 8.34 -17.94 -2.74
CA LEU A 114 7.51 -18.92 -2.02
C LEU A 114 7.26 -20.19 -2.82
N GLY A 115 7.63 -20.22 -4.11
CA GLY A 115 7.40 -21.37 -4.98
C GLY A 115 5.93 -21.57 -5.37
N GLU A 116 5.11 -20.52 -5.28
CA GLU A 116 3.67 -20.62 -5.58
C GLU A 116 3.40 -20.90 -7.06
N TYR A 117 2.49 -21.84 -7.34
CA TYR A 117 2.10 -22.15 -8.72
C TYR A 117 1.23 -21.04 -9.31
N ILE A 118 1.66 -20.48 -10.45
CA ILE A 118 0.89 -19.49 -11.21
C ILE A 118 -0.04 -20.22 -12.17
N SER A 119 -1.35 -20.15 -11.92
CA SER A 119 -2.34 -20.70 -12.84
C SER A 119 -2.48 -19.87 -14.12
N PHE A 120 -2.90 -20.51 -15.21
CA PHE A 120 -3.20 -19.82 -16.46
C PHE A 120 -4.29 -18.75 -16.31
N ILE A 121 -5.30 -19.00 -15.47
CA ILE A 121 -6.37 -18.02 -15.18
C ILE A 121 -5.80 -16.78 -14.48
N ALA A 122 -4.89 -16.97 -13.51
CA ALA A 122 -4.22 -15.85 -12.84
C ALA A 122 -3.40 -15.01 -13.84
N LEU A 123 -2.70 -15.67 -14.77
CA LEU A 123 -1.94 -14.98 -15.82
C LEU A 123 -2.85 -14.13 -16.73
N LEU A 124 -4.00 -14.66 -17.15
CA LEU A 124 -4.98 -13.88 -17.92
C LEU A 124 -5.49 -12.67 -17.14
N GLY A 125 -5.78 -12.85 -15.85
CA GLY A 125 -6.18 -11.75 -14.97
C GLY A 125 -5.12 -10.65 -14.90
N ILE A 126 -3.84 -11.03 -14.77
CA ILE A 126 -2.70 -10.09 -14.78
C ILE A 126 -2.62 -9.33 -16.10
N VAL A 127 -2.81 -10.01 -17.25
CA VAL A 127 -2.84 -9.34 -18.57
C VAL A 127 -3.94 -8.29 -18.62
N PHE A 128 -5.17 -8.62 -18.17
CA PHE A 128 -6.27 -7.65 -18.13
C PHE A 128 -5.98 -6.47 -17.19
N ILE A 129 -5.36 -6.71 -16.04
CA ILE A 129 -4.94 -5.66 -15.11
C ILE A 129 -3.95 -4.71 -15.81
N VAL A 130 -2.88 -5.25 -16.42
CA VAL A 130 -1.85 -4.44 -17.09
C VAL A 130 -2.44 -3.62 -18.22
N LEU A 131 -3.33 -4.21 -19.04
CA LEU A 131 -4.03 -3.48 -20.11
C LEU A 131 -4.92 -2.37 -19.55
N GLY A 132 -5.68 -2.63 -18.48
CA GLY A 132 -6.50 -1.61 -17.83
C GLY A 132 -5.67 -0.45 -17.29
N VAL A 133 -4.54 -0.75 -16.65
CA VAL A 133 -3.63 0.28 -16.15
C VAL A 133 -3.01 1.09 -17.29
N TYR A 134 -2.61 0.43 -18.39
CA TYR A 134 -2.09 1.10 -19.57
C TYR A 134 -3.09 2.13 -20.09
N LEU A 135 -4.35 1.73 -20.30
CA LEU A 135 -5.40 2.62 -20.78
C LEU A 135 -5.61 3.84 -19.89
N VAL A 136 -5.72 3.64 -18.57
CA VAL A 136 -5.90 4.74 -17.60
C VAL A 136 -4.67 5.65 -17.53
N SER A 137 -3.47 5.08 -17.69
CA SER A 137 -2.22 5.85 -17.60
C SER A 137 -1.96 6.69 -18.85
N THR A 138 -2.42 6.24 -20.01
CA THR A 138 -2.31 6.97 -21.29
C THR A 138 -3.42 8.00 -21.50
N ASP A 139 -4.47 7.95 -20.68
CA ASP A 139 -5.61 8.86 -20.80
C ASP A 139 -5.18 10.30 -20.48
N SER A 140 -5.32 11.18 -21.47
CA SER A 140 -4.91 12.58 -21.44
C SER A 140 -6.15 13.48 -21.39
N TYR A 141 -6.60 13.79 -20.18
CA TYR A 141 -7.46 14.95 -19.92
C TYR A 141 -6.60 16.12 -19.44
#